data_AF-A0A382QY28-F1
#
_entry.id   AF-A0A382QY28-F1
#
_cell.length_a   1.000
_cell.length_b   1.000
_cell.length_c   1.000
_cell.angle_alpha   90.00
_cell.angle_beta   90.00
_cell.angle_gamma   90.00
#
_symmetry.space_group_name_H-M   'P 1'
#
loop_
_entity.id
_entity.type
_entity.pdbx_description
1 polymer ?
#
loop_
_entity_poly.entity_id
_entity_poly.type
_entity_poly.pdbx_seq_one_letter_code
_entity_poly.pdbx_strand_id
1 'polypeptide(L)'
;MTNKKLSSFYFLKNIDPLLVHLGDLAESYPASDPHASIIRLRQYGEVLGRLVAQKFHIYIENEDVYFDLLQNLRSKDQIPSDILGGFNQLRVFGNNALHG
;
A
#
# COMPACT_ATOMS: atom_id res chain seq x y z
N MET A 1 -17.98 18.65 20.05
CA MET A 1 -18.02 17.66 18.95
C MET A 1 -16.97 18.05 17.93
N THR A 2 -15.82 17.37 17.92
CA THR A 2 -14.79 17.61 16.92
C THR A 2 -15.28 17.11 15.57
N ASN A 3 -15.29 18.00 14.59
CA ASN A 3 -15.67 17.70 13.22
C ASN A 3 -14.56 16.79 12.64
N LYS A 4 -14.69 15.47 12.80
CA LYS A 4 -13.68 14.52 12.29
C LYS A 4 -13.73 14.58 10.77
N LYS A 5 -12.73 15.24 10.18
CA LYS A 5 -12.50 15.21 8.74
C LYS A 5 -12.40 13.75 8.29
N LEU A 6 -13.16 13.38 7.26
CA LEU A 6 -13.03 12.07 6.63
C LEU A 6 -11.62 11.93 6.05
N SER A 7 -11.01 10.78 6.24
CA SER A 7 -9.70 10.47 5.65
C SER A 7 -9.74 10.68 4.14
N SER A 8 -8.64 11.17 3.56
CA SER A 8 -8.55 11.33 2.10
C SER A 8 -8.64 9.98 1.36
N PHE A 9 -8.49 8.86 2.08
CA PHE A 9 -8.63 7.49 1.56
C PHE A 9 -10.07 6.94 1.63
N TYR A 10 -11.02 7.68 2.20
CA TYR A 10 -12.40 7.19 2.37
C TYR A 10 -13.10 6.78 1.07
N PHE A 11 -12.66 7.30 -0.09
CA PHE A 11 -13.18 6.90 -1.40
C PHE A 11 -12.99 5.39 -1.71
N LEU A 12 -12.05 4.72 -1.02
CA LEU A 12 -11.75 3.30 -1.19
C LEU A 12 -12.66 2.37 -0.38
N LYS A 13 -13.62 2.90 0.40
CA LYS A 13 -14.45 2.10 1.31
C LYS A 13 -15.20 0.94 0.64
N ASN A 14 -15.55 1.09 -0.63
CA ASN A 14 -16.28 0.08 -1.41
C ASN A 14 -15.33 -0.93 -2.09
N ILE A 15 -14.02 -0.65 -2.10
CA ILE A 15 -12.99 -1.55 -2.63
C ILE A 15 -12.50 -2.46 -1.52
N ASP A 16 -11.99 -1.86 -0.44
CA ASP A 16 -11.51 -2.61 0.72
C ASP A 16 -11.44 -1.68 1.96
N PRO A 17 -12.16 -1.98 3.06
CA PRO A 17 -12.11 -1.19 4.28
C PRO A 17 -10.70 -1.11 4.92
N LEU A 18 -9.84 -2.11 4.73
CA LEU A 18 -8.48 -2.12 5.25
C LEU A 18 -7.62 -1.03 4.58
N LEU A 19 -7.82 -0.76 3.29
CA LEU A 19 -7.15 0.35 2.61
C LEU A 19 -7.52 1.70 3.24
N VAL A 20 -8.79 1.89 3.59
CA VAL A 20 -9.24 3.11 4.27
C VAL A 20 -8.61 3.22 5.66
N HIS A 21 -8.59 2.12 6.41
CA HIS A 21 -8.01 2.11 7.75
C HIS A 21 -6.51 2.42 7.74
N LEU A 22 -5.73 1.77 6.87
CA LEU A 22 -4.30 2.01 6.74
C LEU A 22 -4.01 3.43 6.26
N GLY A 23 -4.83 3.97 5.35
CA GLY A 23 -4.76 5.36 4.91
C GLY A 23 -5.04 6.36 6.03
N ASP A 24 -6.12 6.18 6.80
CA ASP A 24 -6.47 7.04 7.96
C ASP A 24 -5.32 7.07 8.99
N LEU A 25 -4.75 5.90 9.28
CA LEU A 25 -3.59 5.79 10.16
C LEU A 25 -2.37 6.53 9.58
N ALA A 26 -2.03 6.27 8.31
CA ALA A 26 -0.91 6.94 7.64
C ALA A 26 -1.04 8.48 7.65
N GLU A 27 -2.25 9.02 7.49
CA GLU A 27 -2.53 10.45 7.53
C GLU A 27 -2.45 11.05 8.94
N SER A 28 -2.70 10.25 9.98
CA SER A 28 -2.73 10.72 11.37
C SER A 28 -1.36 10.87 12.01
N TYR A 29 -0.37 10.10 11.57
CA TYR A 29 0.96 10.05 12.18
C TYR A 29 2.05 11.01 11.66
N PRO A 30 1.97 11.72 10.51
CA PRO A 30 3.13 12.43 9.96
C PRO A 30 3.76 13.46 10.90
N ALA A 31 2.97 14.10 11.77
CA ALA A 31 3.48 15.09 12.73
C ALA A 31 3.97 14.47 14.05
N SER A 32 3.40 13.32 14.46
CA SER A 32 3.68 12.69 15.75
C SER A 32 4.70 11.55 15.66
N ASP A 33 4.63 10.76 14.59
CA ASP A 33 5.47 9.59 14.32
C ASP A 33 5.56 9.35 12.80
N PRO A 34 6.49 10.05 12.10
CA PRO A 34 6.72 9.86 10.67
C PRO A 34 7.06 8.41 10.30
N HIS A 35 7.74 7.66 11.18
CA HIS A 35 8.10 6.27 10.93
C HIS A 35 6.86 5.38 10.89
N ALA A 36 5.96 5.52 11.85
CA ALA A 36 4.68 4.82 11.83
C ALA A 36 3.88 5.17 10.57
N SER A 37 3.83 6.45 10.16
CA SER A 37 3.16 6.85 8.91
C SER A 37 3.68 6.09 7.68
N ILE A 38 5.00 6.01 7.51
CA ILE A 38 5.64 5.30 6.40
C ILE A 38 5.35 3.80 6.45
N ILE A 39 5.39 3.18 7.63
CA ILE A 39 5.06 1.76 7.81
C ILE A 39 3.61 1.48 7.39
N ARG A 40 2.66 2.37 7.73
CA ARG A 40 1.26 2.25 7.30
C ARG A 40 1.10 2.41 5.80
N LEU A 41 1.83 3.32 5.16
CA LEU A 41 1.83 3.47 3.70
C LEU A 41 2.41 2.23 3.00
N ARG A 42 3.43 1.57 3.57
CA ARG A 42 3.93 0.29 3.05
C ARG A 42 2.86 -0.78 3.11
N GLN A 43 2.22 -0.97 4.27
CA GLN A 43 1.12 -1.92 4.44
C GLN A 43 -0.04 -1.62 3.48
N TYR A 44 -0.39 -0.35 3.30
CA TYR A 44 -1.39 0.08 2.33
C TYR A 44 -1.02 -0.33 0.90
N GLY A 45 0.22 -0.08 0.50
CA GLY A 45 0.74 -0.49 -0.81
C GLY A 45 0.66 -2.01 -1.00
N GLU A 46 1.01 -2.78 0.03
CA GLU A 46 0.94 -4.24 0.03
C GLU A 46 -0.47 -4.78 -0.23
N VAL A 47 -1.45 -4.27 0.53
CA VAL A 47 -2.85 -4.63 0.36
C VAL A 47 -3.34 -4.24 -1.04
N LEU A 48 -3.03 -3.01 -1.49
CA LEU A 48 -3.46 -2.54 -2.80
C LEU A 48 -2.85 -3.38 -3.93
N GLY A 49 -1.56 -3.69 -3.86
CA GLY A 49 -0.88 -4.52 -4.85
C GLY A 49 -1.48 -5.93 -4.92
N ARG A 50 -1.81 -6.54 -3.77
CA ARG A 50 -2.50 -7.84 -3.71
C ARG A 50 -3.90 -7.78 -4.33
N LEU A 51 -4.67 -6.74 -4.07
CA LEU A 51 -5.99 -6.55 -4.67
C LEU A 51 -5.90 -6.39 -6.19
N VAL A 52 -4.90 -5.67 -6.69
CA VAL A 52 -4.67 -5.53 -8.13
C VAL A 52 -4.27 -6.88 -8.74
N ALA A 53 -3.36 -7.63 -8.11
CA ALA A 53 -2.98 -8.97 -8.57
C ALA A 53 -4.18 -9.93 -8.65
N GLN A 54 -5.07 -9.91 -7.65
CA GLN A 54 -6.31 -10.70 -7.64
C GLN A 54 -7.22 -10.33 -8.82
N LYS A 55 -7.38 -9.03 -9.11
CA LYS A 55 -8.20 -8.58 -10.26
C LYS A 55 -7.70 -9.08 -11.60
N PHE A 56 -6.41 -9.35 -11.73
CA PHE A 56 -5.82 -9.89 -12.95
C PHE A 56 -5.53 -11.39 -12.88
N HIS A 57 -6.09 -12.10 -11.90
CA HIS A 57 -5.90 -13.55 -11.72
C HIS A 57 -4.41 -13.95 -11.64
N ILE A 58 -3.58 -13.10 -11.02
CA ILE A 58 -2.21 -13.45 -10.66
C ILE A 58 -2.25 -14.12 -9.30
N TYR A 59 -1.95 -15.42 -9.29
CA TYR A 59 -1.76 -16.20 -8.08
C TYR A 59 -0.32 -16.11 -7.61
N ILE A 60 -0.12 -16.04 -6.31
CA ILE A 60 1.20 -16.00 -5.68
C ILE A 60 1.21 -17.12 -4.66
N GLU A 61 2.10 -18.08 -4.84
CA GLU A 61 2.14 -19.31 -4.05
C GLU A 61 2.93 -19.15 -2.75
N ASN A 62 3.76 -18.10 -2.63
CA ASN A 62 4.55 -17.80 -1.44
C ASN A 62 4.16 -16.45 -0.82
N GLU A 63 4.09 -16.43 0.52
CA GLU A 63 3.86 -15.20 1.31
C GLU A 63 5.07 -14.26 1.30
N ASP A 64 6.26 -14.77 0.99
CA ASP A 64 7.49 -14.04 0.67
C ASP A 64 7.57 -13.78 -0.84
N VAL A 65 7.82 -12.59 -1.38
CA VAL A 65 7.99 -11.24 -0.84
C VAL A 65 7.14 -10.34 -1.73
N TYR A 66 6.50 -9.29 -1.20
CA TYR A 66 5.75 -8.30 -2.00
C TYR A 66 6.51 -7.79 -3.26
N PHE A 67 7.84 -7.90 -3.29
CA PHE A 67 8.65 -7.71 -4.49
C PHE A 67 8.30 -8.66 -5.66
N ASP A 68 8.14 -9.96 -5.41
CA ASP A 68 7.81 -10.96 -6.43
C ASP A 68 6.43 -10.73 -7.03
N LEU A 69 5.49 -10.25 -6.20
CA LEU A 69 4.18 -9.77 -6.64
C LEU A 69 4.35 -8.66 -7.69
N LEU A 70 5.17 -7.64 -7.41
CA LEU A 70 5.40 -6.53 -8.32
C LEU A 70 6.10 -6.97 -9.61
N GLN A 71 7.04 -7.91 -9.52
CA GLN A 71 7.71 -8.48 -10.69
C GLN A 71 6.74 -9.25 -11.59
N ASN A 72 5.80 -10.00 -11.02
CA ASN A 72 4.76 -10.70 -11.77
C ASN A 72 3.75 -9.76 -12.43
N LEU A 73 3.39 -8.64 -11.76
CA LEU A 73 2.55 -7.62 -12.37
C LEU A 73 3.26 -6.92 -13.54
N ARG A 74 4.57 -6.71 -13.41
CA ARG A 74 5.42 -6.15 -14.46
C ARG A 74 5.55 -7.08 -15.66
N SER A 75 5.84 -8.36 -15.43
CA SER A 75 6.13 -9.32 -16.50
C SER A 75 4.93 -9.61 -17.41
N LYS A 76 3.71 -9.36 -16.92
CA LYS A 76 2.48 -9.55 -17.68
C LYS A 76 1.97 -8.27 -18.36
N ASP A 77 2.71 -7.15 -18.28
CA ASP A 77 2.32 -5.82 -18.78
C ASP A 77 0.91 -5.37 -18.32
N GLN A 78 0.47 -5.83 -17.15
CA GLN A 78 -0.89 -5.60 -16.66
C GLN A 78 -1.06 -4.23 -16.00
N ILE A 79 0.04 -3.60 -15.61
CA ILE A 79 0.05 -2.32 -14.92
C ILE A 79 1.10 -1.39 -15.55
N PRO A 80 0.80 -0.09 -15.73
CA PRO A 80 1.79 0.91 -16.14
C PRO A 80 3.03 0.94 -15.23
N SER A 81 4.20 1.20 -15.82
CA SER A 81 5.49 1.27 -15.12
C SER A 81 5.50 2.25 -13.95
N ASP A 82 4.79 3.38 -14.07
CA ASP A 82 4.79 4.43 -13.06
C ASP A 82 4.07 3.99 -11.78
N ILE A 83 3.01 3.19 -11.92
CA ILE A 83 2.28 2.61 -10.78
C ILE A 83 3.14 1.56 -10.08
N LEU A 84 3.85 0.71 -10.84
CA LEU A 84 4.82 -0.23 -10.30
C LEU A 84 5.97 0.48 -9.57
N GLY A 85 6.44 1.60 -10.12
CA GLY A 85 7.42 2.49 -9.50
C GLY A 85 6.95 2.98 -8.13
N GLY A 86 5.69 3.42 -8.03
CA GLY A 86 5.07 3.84 -6.77
C GLY A 86 5.05 2.74 -5.71
N PHE A 87 4.62 1.53 -6.07
CA PHE A 87 4.65 0.38 -5.15
C PHE A 87 6.07 0.04 -4.69
N ASN A 88 7.05 0.09 -5.60
CA ASN A 88 8.43 -0.17 -5.25
C ASN A 88 8.99 0.90 -4.31
N GLN A 89 8.63 2.17 -4.50
CA GLN A 89 9.01 3.27 -3.58
C GLN A 89 8.46 3.02 -2.18
N LEU A 90 7.16 2.70 -2.05
CA LEU A 90 6.55 2.38 -0.75
C LEU A 90 7.27 1.23 -0.04
N ARG A 91 7.63 0.18 -0.80
CA ARG A 91 8.41 -0.95 -0.28
C ARG A 91 9.78 -0.53 0.22
N VAL A 92 10.54 0.24 -0.58
CA VAL A 92 11.90 0.68 -0.22
C VAL A 92 11.87 1.62 0.99
N PHE A 93 11.04 2.64 0.98
CA PHE A 93 10.94 3.59 2.10
C PHE A 93 10.47 2.91 3.38
N GLY A 94 9.47 2.03 3.29
CA GLY A 94 8.97 1.30 4.44
C GLY A 94 9.97 0.29 5.02
N ASN A 95 10.75 -0.39 4.17
CA ASN A 95 11.82 -1.25 4.67
C ASN A 95 12.91 -0.44 5.37
N ASN A 96 13.33 0.70 4.80
CA ASN A 96 14.33 1.56 5.41
C ASN A 96 13.85 2.14 6.75
N ALA A 97 12.56 2.48 6.87
CA ALA A 97 11.98 3.01 8.10
C ALA A 97 11.95 1.99 9.26
N LEU A 98 11.99 0.68 8.97
CA LEU A 98 12.06 -0.40 9.96
C LEU A 98 13.49 -0.70 10.44
N HIS A 99 14.50 -0.25 9.70
CA HIS A 99 15.92 -0.47 10.02
C HIS A 99 16.59 0.75 10.68
N GLY A 100 15.80 1.77 11.07
CA GLY A 100 16.27 2.97 11.78
C GLY A 100 16.36 2.79 13.28
#